data_AF-A0A1A8FJV1-F1
#
_entry.id   AF-A0A1A8FJV1-F1
#
_cell.length_a   1.000
_cell.length_b   1.000
_cell.length_c   1.000
_cell.angle_alpha   90.00
_cell.angle_beta   90.00
_cell.angle_gamma   90.00
#
_symmetry.space_group_name_H-M   'P 1'
#
loop_
_entity.id
_entity.type
_entity.pdbx_description
1 polymer ?
#
loop_
_entity_poly.entity_id
_entity_poly.type
_entity_poly.pdbx_seq_one_letter_code
_entity_poly.pdbx_strand_id
1 'polypeptide(L)'
;MLWRTALISSCRLFHPAGRSFRWSIIASAHRRQSSMDPAVPAIDPSCTPAESPASGMSSDVTGSLETMASDLLPGETVVREGKASILFPSANEVFYNPVQEFNRDLTCAVITEFARDLLAQRGVRVVVPGEKEKVLVSLSEESNEAEEKTGAEELKVTATAGEKCEHGLRVLEGLAASGLRSVRFALEVPGLQSVTANDFSSKAAALIARNAQYNRVSHLVQASCRDASMLMYEKRGKKERYDVIDLDPYGSPASFLDAAVQAVGEGGLLCVTCTDMAVMAGNSGETCYGKYGSISIKAKYCHEM
;
A
#
# COMPACT_ATOMS: atom_id res chain seq x y z
N MET A 1 -0.93 -2.78 27.20
CA MET A 1 -0.29 -1.47 27.46
C MET A 1 -0.47 -0.63 26.22
N LEU A 2 -1.03 0.58 26.38
CA LEU A 2 -1.42 1.50 25.33
C LEU A 2 -0.25 1.84 24.40
N TRP A 3 -0.48 1.78 23.09
CA TRP A 3 0.38 2.37 22.08
C TRP A 3 0.26 3.90 22.19
N ARG A 4 1.36 4.57 22.55
CA ARG A 4 1.48 6.02 22.43
C ARG A 4 2.18 6.33 21.12
N THR A 5 1.43 6.96 20.23
CA THR A 5 1.90 7.60 19.00
C THR A 5 2.95 8.66 19.35
N ALA A 6 4.15 8.57 18.77
CA ALA A 6 5.13 9.64 18.77
C ALA A 6 5.12 10.31 17.39
N LEU A 7 4.64 11.55 17.33
CA LEU A 7 4.85 12.45 16.20
C LEU A 7 6.33 12.86 16.21
N ILE A 8 7.08 12.52 15.16
CA ILE A 8 8.40 13.11 14.90
C ILE A 8 8.17 14.32 14.00
N SER A 9 8.33 15.52 14.59
CA SER A 9 8.35 16.78 13.86
C SER A 9 9.71 16.96 13.18
N SER A 10 9.68 17.33 11.91
CA SER A 10 10.83 17.68 11.07
C SER A 10 11.70 18.77 11.73
N CYS A 11 12.99 18.48 11.95
CA CYS A 11 13.99 19.48 12.34
C CYS A 11 14.63 20.12 11.11
N ARG A 12 14.31 21.38 10.83
CA ARG A 12 15.16 22.26 10.00
C ARG A 12 16.25 22.86 10.89
N LEU A 13 17.49 22.74 10.45
CA LEU A 13 18.65 23.41 11.02
C LEU A 13 18.54 24.93 10.81
N PHE A 14 18.42 25.70 11.89
CA PHE A 14 18.73 27.14 11.91
C PHE A 14 19.41 27.52 13.23
N HIS A 15 20.43 28.36 13.13
CA HIS A 15 21.37 28.79 14.19
C HIS A 15 20.74 29.77 15.22
N PRO A 16 21.41 30.06 16.35
CA PRO A 16 20.78 30.32 17.64
C PRO A 16 20.50 31.80 17.93
N ALA A 17 19.37 32.08 18.56
CA ALA A 17 19.19 33.24 19.42
C ALA A 17 18.19 32.87 20.52
N GLY A 18 18.63 32.95 21.77
CA GLY A 18 17.92 32.40 22.92
C GLY A 18 16.57 33.07 23.21
N ARG A 19 15.64 32.26 23.73
CA ARG A 19 14.59 32.64 24.69
C ARG A 19 14.03 31.37 25.33
N SER A 20 13.90 31.40 26.65
CA SER A 20 13.36 30.33 27.49
C SER A 20 11.88 30.09 27.20
N PHE A 21 11.48 28.82 27.02
CA PHE A 21 10.07 28.41 26.91
C PHE A 21 9.64 27.58 28.11
N ARG A 22 8.53 27.99 28.72
CA ARG A 22 7.89 27.39 29.90
C ARG A 22 6.81 26.42 29.39
N TRP A 23 6.94 25.14 29.70
CA TRP A 23 5.94 24.12 29.38
C TRP A 23 4.77 24.20 30.38
N SER A 24 3.54 24.22 29.89
CA SER A 24 2.33 23.99 30.69
C SER A 24 1.61 22.77 30.15
N ILE A 25 1.49 21.73 30.97
CA ILE A 25 0.79 20.48 30.67
C ILE A 25 -0.60 20.59 31.30
N ILE A 26 -1.65 20.47 30.49
CA ILE A 26 -3.01 20.22 30.99
C ILE A 26 -3.34 18.76 30.66
N ALA A 27 -3.46 17.93 31.70
CA ALA A 27 -3.91 16.56 31.58
C ALA A 27 -5.31 16.43 32.20
N SER A 28 -6.27 15.94 31.42
CA SER A 28 -7.57 15.47 31.92
C SER A 28 -7.61 13.95 31.82
N ALA A 29 -7.77 13.29 32.96
CA ALA A 29 -7.81 11.84 33.09
C ALA A 29 -9.24 11.40 33.36
N HIS A 30 -9.79 10.51 32.52
CA HIS A 30 -10.97 9.71 32.86
C HIS A 30 -10.66 8.22 32.66
N ARG A 31 -10.74 7.50 33.78
CA ARG A 31 -10.53 6.06 33.94
C ARG A 31 -11.90 5.38 33.93
N ARG A 32 -12.07 4.33 33.13
CA ARG A 32 -13.13 3.32 33.36
C ARG A 32 -12.50 1.92 33.29
N GLN A 33 -12.75 1.15 34.34
CA GLN A 33 -12.42 -0.27 34.53
C GLN A 33 -13.71 -1.10 34.46
N SER A 34 -13.62 -2.32 33.91
CA SER A 34 -14.29 -3.58 34.33
C SER A 34 -14.13 -4.58 33.16
N SER A 35 -13.30 -5.62 33.29
CA SER A 35 -13.49 -6.94 33.95
C SER A 35 -13.96 -8.00 32.95
N MET A 36 -13.11 -9.00 32.73
CA MET A 36 -13.40 -10.24 32.01
C MET A 36 -14.17 -11.21 32.92
N ASP A 37 -15.07 -12.02 32.35
CA ASP A 37 -14.94 -13.49 32.36
C ASP A 37 -16.03 -14.19 31.52
N PRO A 38 -15.81 -15.45 31.09
CA PRO A 38 -16.44 -16.06 29.90
C PRO A 38 -17.50 -17.13 30.23
N ALA A 39 -18.34 -17.48 29.25
CA ALA A 39 -19.11 -18.73 29.27
C ALA A 39 -19.45 -19.23 27.85
N VAL A 40 -19.04 -20.48 27.58
CA VAL A 40 -19.44 -21.34 26.45
C VAL A 40 -20.54 -22.28 26.96
N PRO A 41 -21.45 -22.76 26.08
CA PRO A 41 -21.52 -24.21 25.91
C PRO A 41 -21.68 -24.65 24.45
N ALA A 42 -21.05 -25.80 24.17
CA ALA A 42 -21.12 -26.56 22.94
C ALA A 42 -22.42 -27.38 22.84
N ILE A 43 -22.97 -27.53 21.63
CA ILE A 43 -23.86 -28.64 21.23
C ILE A 43 -23.56 -28.99 19.77
N ASP A 44 -23.23 -30.25 19.54
CA ASP A 44 -23.32 -31.03 18.29
C ASP A 44 -23.65 -32.48 18.76
N PRO A 45 -24.15 -33.46 17.97
CA PRO A 45 -24.27 -33.48 16.51
C PRO A 45 -25.54 -34.15 15.90
N SER A 46 -25.54 -34.21 14.57
CA SER A 46 -26.17 -35.22 13.68
C SER A 46 -27.51 -34.89 13.01
N CYS A 47 -27.50 -34.76 11.67
CA CYS A 47 -28.14 -35.71 10.74
C CYS A 47 -27.77 -35.40 9.28
N THR A 48 -27.37 -36.42 8.53
CA THR A 48 -27.08 -36.45 7.08
C THR A 48 -28.35 -36.75 6.25
N PRO A 49 -28.31 -36.65 4.90
CA PRO A 49 -29.35 -36.00 4.09
C PRO A 49 -30.32 -36.97 3.40
N ALA A 50 -31.48 -36.45 2.99
CA ALA A 50 -32.38 -37.11 2.05
C ALA A 50 -32.86 -36.13 0.94
N GLU A 51 -32.43 -36.46 -0.27
CA GLU A 51 -33.13 -36.46 -1.56
C GLU A 51 -34.03 -35.28 -2.00
N SER A 52 -33.65 -34.70 -3.14
CA SER A 52 -34.51 -33.99 -4.11
C SER A 52 -35.39 -35.02 -4.88
N PRO A 53 -36.53 -34.63 -5.51
CA PRO A 53 -36.43 -33.94 -6.81
C PRO A 53 -37.59 -32.98 -7.19
N ALA A 54 -37.32 -32.27 -8.29
CA ALA A 54 -38.26 -31.79 -9.33
C ALA A 54 -38.84 -30.36 -9.28
N SER A 55 -38.31 -29.57 -10.22
CA SER A 55 -39.00 -28.70 -11.20
C SER A 55 -40.04 -27.68 -10.73
N GLY A 56 -39.71 -26.40 -10.94
CA GLY A 56 -40.67 -25.31 -11.06
C GLY A 56 -40.01 -24.06 -11.64
N MET A 57 -40.24 -23.80 -12.93
CA MET A 57 -39.94 -22.52 -13.57
C MET A 57 -40.84 -21.43 -12.97
N SER A 58 -40.25 -20.38 -12.43
CA SER A 58 -40.89 -19.08 -12.26
C SER A 58 -39.84 -17.98 -12.35
N SER A 59 -39.98 -17.15 -13.36
CA SER A 59 -39.29 -15.89 -13.56
C SER A 59 -39.52 -14.94 -12.40
N ASP A 60 -38.46 -14.35 -11.84
CA ASP A 60 -38.44 -12.89 -11.57
C ASP A 60 -37.05 -12.34 -11.22
N VAL A 61 -36.70 -11.31 -11.98
CA VAL A 61 -35.77 -10.18 -11.81
C VAL A 61 -34.95 -10.11 -10.51
N THR A 62 -33.66 -10.49 -10.58
CA THR A 62 -32.57 -9.91 -9.78
C THR A 62 -31.26 -9.91 -10.58
N GLY A 63 -31.13 -8.95 -11.50
CA GLY A 63 -29.85 -8.70 -12.18
C GLY A 63 -28.85 -8.04 -11.23
N SER A 64 -27.65 -8.63 -11.13
CA SER A 64 -26.32 -7.97 -10.89
C SER A 64 -25.30 -8.76 -10.04
N LEU A 65 -25.28 -10.10 -10.08
CA LEU A 65 -24.17 -10.86 -9.47
C LEU A 65 -23.63 -12.06 -10.27
N GLU A 66 -24.27 -12.45 -11.38
CA GLU A 66 -23.94 -13.72 -12.07
C GLU A 66 -22.80 -13.66 -13.10
N THR A 67 -22.18 -12.50 -13.36
CA THR A 67 -21.18 -12.36 -14.45
C THR A 67 -19.72 -12.54 -14.02
N MET A 68 -19.44 -13.04 -12.81
CA MET A 68 -18.04 -13.23 -12.33
C MET A 68 -17.60 -14.70 -12.27
N ALA A 69 -18.49 -15.65 -12.55
CA ALA A 69 -18.21 -17.09 -12.43
C ALA A 69 -17.53 -17.70 -13.67
N SER A 70 -17.39 -16.95 -14.78
CA SER A 70 -16.94 -17.49 -16.07
C SER A 70 -15.42 -17.61 -16.26
N ASP A 71 -14.61 -17.02 -15.37
CA ASP A 71 -13.17 -16.82 -15.62
C ASP A 71 -12.25 -17.66 -14.72
N LEU A 72 -12.84 -18.52 -13.88
CA LEU A 72 -12.10 -19.39 -12.96
C LEU A 72 -11.65 -20.67 -13.67
N LEU A 73 -10.35 -20.95 -13.63
CA LEU A 73 -9.84 -22.26 -14.02
C LEU A 73 -10.21 -23.32 -12.97
N PRO A 74 -10.30 -24.61 -13.36
CA PRO A 74 -10.60 -25.68 -12.42
C PRO A 74 -9.63 -25.67 -11.22
N GLY A 75 -10.19 -25.59 -10.01
CA GLY A 75 -9.42 -25.56 -8.77
C GLY A 75 -8.94 -24.18 -8.33
N GLU A 76 -9.23 -23.10 -9.06
CA GLU A 76 -8.95 -21.75 -8.57
C GLU A 76 -9.95 -21.31 -7.50
N THR A 77 -9.45 -20.52 -6.56
CA THR A 77 -10.24 -19.84 -5.53
C THR A 77 -10.07 -18.34 -5.68
N VAL A 78 -11.04 -17.56 -5.18
CA VAL A 78 -10.96 -16.10 -5.19
C VAL A 78 -10.69 -15.62 -3.77
N VAL A 79 -9.60 -14.90 -3.58
CA VAL A 79 -9.28 -14.21 -2.34
C VAL A 79 -9.58 -12.72 -2.52
N ARG A 80 -10.26 -12.11 -1.55
CA ARG A 80 -10.60 -10.69 -1.56
C ARG A 80 -9.87 -9.97 -0.44
N GLU A 81 -9.28 -8.82 -0.77
CA GLU A 81 -8.64 -7.94 0.20
C GLU A 81 -8.78 -6.49 -0.28
N GLY A 82 -9.28 -5.60 0.59
CA GLY A 82 -9.65 -4.25 0.19
C GLY A 82 -10.64 -4.27 -0.98
N LYS A 83 -10.32 -3.54 -2.06
CA LYS A 83 -11.12 -3.56 -3.30
C LYS A 83 -10.70 -4.66 -4.28
N ALA A 84 -9.56 -5.30 -4.06
CA ALA A 84 -9.00 -6.28 -4.97
C ALA A 84 -9.60 -7.68 -4.77
N SER A 85 -9.75 -8.41 -5.87
CA SER A 85 -10.10 -9.83 -5.89
C SER A 85 -9.05 -10.59 -6.71
N ILE A 86 -8.24 -11.44 -6.10
CA ILE A 86 -7.20 -12.21 -6.79
C ILE A 86 -7.62 -13.66 -6.99
N LEU A 87 -7.28 -14.18 -8.16
CA LEU A 87 -7.36 -15.60 -8.48
C LEU A 87 -6.18 -16.31 -7.81
N PHE A 88 -6.46 -17.37 -7.07
CA PHE A 88 -5.46 -18.15 -6.35
C PHE A 88 -5.54 -19.62 -6.77
N PRO A 89 -4.49 -20.17 -7.40
CA PRO A 89 -4.48 -21.57 -7.83
C PRO A 89 -4.38 -22.50 -6.61
N SER A 90 -5.11 -23.63 -6.62
CA SER A 90 -5.12 -24.63 -5.54
C SER A 90 -3.74 -25.21 -5.19
N ALA A 91 -2.78 -25.14 -6.11
CA ALA A 91 -1.47 -25.76 -5.97
C ALA A 91 -0.43 -24.94 -5.18
N ASN A 92 -0.82 -23.88 -4.45
CA ASN A 92 0.09 -23.00 -3.69
C ASN A 92 1.31 -22.51 -4.50
N GLU A 93 1.18 -22.43 -5.83
CA GLU A 93 2.30 -22.09 -6.71
C GLU A 93 2.72 -20.62 -6.59
N VAL A 94 1.85 -19.78 -6.03
CA VAL A 94 2.08 -18.35 -5.85
C VAL A 94 1.75 -17.98 -4.41
N PHE A 95 2.53 -17.07 -3.84
CA PHE A 95 2.40 -16.71 -2.42
C PHE A 95 1.26 -15.72 -2.15
N TYR A 96 0.57 -15.93 -1.02
CA TYR A 96 -0.33 -14.98 -0.38
C TYR A 96 -0.25 -15.15 1.15
N ASN A 97 -0.22 -14.04 1.88
CA ASN A 97 -0.27 -14.04 3.35
C ASN A 97 -1.26 -12.99 3.86
N PRO A 98 -2.36 -13.41 4.53
CA PRO A 98 -3.36 -12.49 5.08
C PRO A 98 -2.82 -11.59 6.20
N VAL A 99 -1.76 -12.02 6.91
CA VAL A 99 -1.16 -11.20 8.00
C VAL A 99 -0.55 -9.89 7.47
N GLN A 100 -0.24 -9.82 6.17
CA GLN A 100 0.32 -8.63 5.53
C GLN A 100 -0.75 -7.64 5.01
N GLU A 101 -2.04 -7.86 5.26
CA GLU A 101 -3.11 -6.92 4.85
C GLU A 101 -2.84 -5.51 5.39
N PHE A 102 -2.49 -5.39 6.67
CA PHE A 102 -2.16 -4.09 7.28
C PHE A 102 -0.94 -3.41 6.63
N ASN A 103 0.07 -4.17 6.22
CA ASN A 103 1.23 -3.61 5.51
C ASN A 103 0.79 -3.02 4.16
N ARG A 104 -0.07 -3.73 3.42
CA ARG A 104 -0.61 -3.27 2.13
C ARG A 104 -1.52 -2.05 2.29
N ASP A 105 -2.37 -2.02 3.32
CA ASP A 105 -3.21 -0.86 3.68
C ASP A 105 -2.35 0.37 3.95
N LEU A 106 -1.31 0.20 4.79
CA LEU A 106 -0.41 1.28 5.15
C LEU A 106 0.30 1.82 3.90
N THR A 107 0.81 0.95 3.03
CA THR A 107 1.44 1.38 1.78
C THR A 107 0.47 2.15 0.89
N CYS A 108 -0.78 1.69 0.70
CA CYS A 108 -1.78 2.42 -0.08
C CYS A 108 -2.05 3.83 0.48
N ALA A 109 -2.16 3.95 1.80
CA ALA A 109 -2.36 5.24 2.46
C ALA A 109 -1.16 6.17 2.26
N VAL A 110 0.06 5.68 2.46
CA VAL A 110 1.29 6.48 2.30
C VAL A 110 1.47 6.93 0.85
N ILE A 111 1.25 6.05 -0.13
CA ILE A 111 1.34 6.42 -1.55
C ILE A 111 0.26 7.45 -1.90
N THR A 112 -0.95 7.34 -1.33
CA THR A 112 -2.02 8.31 -1.57
C THR A 112 -1.65 9.71 -1.06
N GLU A 113 -1.08 9.81 0.14
CA GLU A 113 -0.59 11.09 0.67
C GLU A 113 0.57 11.64 -0.17
N PHE A 114 1.53 10.78 -0.54
CA PHE A 114 2.64 11.15 -1.41
C PHE A 114 2.17 11.63 -2.79
N ALA A 115 1.16 10.97 -3.37
CA ALA A 115 0.53 11.39 -4.61
C ALA A 115 -0.08 12.79 -4.47
N ARG A 116 -0.75 13.09 -3.36
CA ARG A 116 -1.34 14.41 -3.13
C ARG A 116 -0.26 15.50 -3.14
N ASP A 117 0.87 15.28 -2.48
CA ASP A 117 1.94 16.27 -2.38
C ASP A 117 2.71 16.44 -3.69
N LEU A 118 3.10 15.34 -4.34
CA LEU A 118 3.92 15.37 -5.56
C LEU A 118 3.09 15.82 -6.77
N LEU A 119 1.85 15.35 -6.90
CA LEU A 119 1.00 15.67 -8.04
C LEU A 119 0.44 17.10 -7.97
N ALA A 120 0.29 17.67 -6.77
CA ALA A 120 -0.04 19.09 -6.62
C ALA A 120 1.03 19.98 -7.28
N GLN A 121 2.31 19.61 -7.18
CA GLN A 121 3.41 20.32 -7.86
C GLN A 121 3.38 20.13 -9.38
N ARG A 122 2.69 19.10 -9.87
CA ARG A 122 2.46 18.81 -11.30
C ARG A 122 1.13 19.37 -11.81
N GLY A 123 0.43 20.18 -11.01
CA GLY A 123 -0.87 20.77 -11.37
C GLY A 123 -2.04 19.77 -11.36
N VAL A 124 -1.85 18.59 -10.77
CA VAL A 124 -2.87 17.54 -10.68
C VAL A 124 -3.44 17.51 -9.27
N ARG A 125 -4.77 17.61 -9.16
CA ARG A 125 -5.49 17.56 -7.90
C ARG A 125 -5.91 16.13 -7.60
N VAL A 126 -5.34 15.54 -6.55
CA VAL A 126 -5.77 14.23 -6.03
C VAL A 126 -7.07 14.36 -5.24
N VAL A 127 -8.05 13.53 -5.56
CA VAL A 127 -9.32 13.43 -4.82
C VAL A 127 -9.43 12.07 -4.16
N VAL A 128 -9.56 12.07 -2.85
CA VAL A 128 -9.75 10.86 -2.04
C VAL A 128 -11.22 10.76 -1.64
N PRO A 129 -11.90 9.63 -1.94
CA PRO A 129 -13.29 9.43 -1.54
C PRO A 129 -13.49 9.58 -0.03
N GLY A 130 -14.48 10.38 0.38
CA GLY A 130 -14.84 10.57 1.80
C GLY A 130 -14.12 11.73 2.51
N GLU A 131 -13.09 12.33 1.89
CA GLU A 131 -12.52 13.57 2.40
C GLU A 131 -13.38 14.78 1.99
N LYS A 132 -13.80 15.57 2.97
CA LYS A 132 -14.28 16.94 2.69
C LYS A 132 -13.08 17.79 2.34
N GLU A 133 -13.23 18.71 1.38
CA GLU A 133 -12.20 19.70 1.07
C GLU A 133 -11.65 20.30 2.38
N LYS A 134 -10.35 20.11 2.65
CA LYS A 134 -9.67 20.88 3.67
C LYS A 134 -9.69 22.33 3.19
N VAL A 135 -10.62 23.12 3.71
CA VAL A 135 -10.59 24.57 3.60
C VAL A 135 -9.23 24.99 4.17
N LEU A 136 -8.32 25.42 3.30
CA LEU A 136 -7.04 25.96 3.69
C LEU A 136 -7.32 27.28 4.40
N VAL A 137 -7.48 27.24 5.72
CA VAL A 137 -7.53 28.45 6.55
C VAL A 137 -6.09 28.96 6.63
N SER A 138 -5.74 29.87 5.73
CA SER A 138 -4.55 30.68 5.83
C SER A 138 -4.65 31.46 7.14
N LEU A 139 -3.94 31.04 8.18
CA LEU A 139 -3.73 31.85 9.38
C LEU A 139 -2.67 32.92 9.04
N SER A 140 -3.01 33.84 8.15
CA SER A 140 -2.34 35.12 8.03
C SER A 140 -3.23 36.13 8.74
N GLU A 141 -2.78 36.59 9.90
CA GLU A 141 -3.39 37.68 10.64
C GLU A 141 -3.57 38.91 9.73
N GLU A 142 -4.68 39.59 9.97
CA GLU A 142 -5.33 40.59 9.12
C GLU A 142 -4.44 41.80 8.77
N SER A 143 -4.47 42.21 7.50
CA SER A 143 -4.81 43.59 7.16
C SER A 143 -5.41 43.68 5.74
N ASN A 144 -6.54 44.36 5.66
CA ASN A 144 -7.32 44.65 4.47
C ASN A 144 -6.49 45.27 3.35
N GLU A 145 -6.73 44.88 2.10
CA GLU A 145 -7.39 45.72 1.10
C GLU A 145 -7.69 44.91 -0.17
N ALA A 146 -8.81 45.26 -0.79
CA ALA A 146 -9.36 44.61 -1.96
C ALA A 146 -8.51 44.91 -3.19
N GLU A 147 -8.01 43.89 -3.89
CA GLU A 147 -7.56 44.01 -5.28
C GLU A 147 -7.76 42.69 -6.06
N GLU A 148 -8.59 42.82 -7.08
CA GLU A 148 -8.66 42.08 -8.35
C GLU A 148 -8.56 40.54 -8.37
N LYS A 149 -9.75 39.94 -8.54
CA LYS A 149 -9.93 38.70 -9.30
C LYS A 149 -9.40 38.88 -10.73
N THR A 150 -8.20 38.39 -11.00
CA THR A 150 -7.74 38.11 -12.37
C THR A 150 -6.74 36.95 -12.41
N GLY A 151 -7.16 35.87 -13.07
CA GLY A 151 -6.34 34.89 -13.83
C GLY A 151 -5.22 34.17 -13.09
N ALA A 152 -5.21 32.85 -12.89
CA ALA A 152 -5.68 31.81 -13.78
C ALA A 152 -6.21 30.63 -12.96
N GLU A 153 -7.44 30.20 -13.23
CA GLU A 153 -7.80 28.80 -12.98
C GLU A 153 -7.00 27.96 -13.98
N GLU A 154 -5.74 27.65 -13.64
CA GLU A 154 -5.04 26.55 -14.29
C GLU A 154 -5.94 25.32 -14.17
N LEU A 155 -6.24 24.69 -15.31
CA LEU A 155 -7.04 23.47 -15.42
C LEU A 155 -6.42 22.39 -14.51
N LYS A 156 -6.83 22.34 -13.24
CA LYS A 156 -6.40 21.32 -12.29
C LYS A 156 -7.05 20.02 -12.70
N VAL A 157 -6.30 19.21 -13.44
CA VAL A 157 -6.71 17.85 -13.78
C VAL A 157 -6.97 17.11 -12.47
N THR A 158 -8.18 16.59 -12.30
CA THR A 158 -8.56 15.84 -11.11
C THR A 158 -8.19 14.38 -11.33
N ALA A 159 -7.51 13.78 -10.36
CA ALA A 159 -7.13 12.38 -10.40
C ALA A 159 -7.90 11.56 -9.36
N THR A 160 -8.52 10.48 -9.82
CA THR A 160 -9.25 9.50 -8.99
C THR A 160 -8.58 8.13 -9.07
N ALA A 161 -8.93 7.22 -8.16
CA ALA A 161 -8.41 5.85 -8.15
C ALA A 161 -9.08 5.00 -9.26
N GLY A 162 -8.33 4.10 -9.89
CA GLY A 162 -8.81 3.28 -11.02
C GLY A 162 -8.64 3.92 -12.39
N GLU A 163 -8.42 5.24 -12.45
CA GLU A 163 -8.23 5.99 -13.70
C GLU A 163 -6.75 6.27 -13.97
N LYS A 164 -6.37 6.22 -15.25
CA LYS A 164 -5.00 6.54 -15.66
C LYS A 164 -4.80 8.05 -15.71
N CYS A 165 -3.78 8.53 -15.00
CA CYS A 165 -3.34 9.92 -15.02
C CYS A 165 -2.05 10.04 -15.84
N GLU A 166 -2.07 10.74 -16.98
CA GLU A 166 -0.91 10.84 -17.88
C GLU A 166 0.32 11.52 -17.25
N HIS A 167 0.10 12.42 -16.28
CA HIS A 167 1.18 13.07 -15.50
C HIS A 167 1.28 12.51 -14.07
N GLY A 168 0.69 11.34 -13.85
CA GLY A 168 0.59 10.65 -12.57
C GLY A 168 1.90 9.98 -12.11
N LEU A 169 1.76 9.14 -11.09
CA LEU A 169 2.87 8.38 -10.52
C LEU A 169 3.17 7.11 -11.32
N ARG A 170 4.45 6.83 -11.52
CA ARG A 170 4.94 5.54 -12.01
C ARG A 170 5.43 4.72 -10.83
N VAL A 171 4.75 3.62 -10.56
CA VAL A 171 5.01 2.76 -9.40
C VAL A 171 5.63 1.45 -9.86
N LEU A 172 6.61 0.95 -9.13
CA LEU A 172 7.15 -0.40 -9.26
C LEU A 172 6.84 -1.21 -8.02
N GLU A 173 6.23 -2.39 -8.19
CA GLU A 173 6.26 -3.47 -7.21
C GLU A 173 7.31 -4.49 -7.67
N GLY A 174 8.42 -4.61 -6.94
CA GLY A 174 9.57 -5.39 -7.38
C GLY A 174 9.37 -6.92 -7.31
N LEU A 175 8.60 -7.38 -6.32
CA LEU A 175 8.37 -8.80 -6.01
C LEU A 175 6.87 -9.06 -5.78
N ALA A 176 6.10 -9.11 -6.87
CA ALA A 176 4.65 -8.98 -6.83
C ALA A 176 3.89 -10.27 -6.54
N ALA A 177 4.48 -11.45 -6.72
CA ALA A 177 3.83 -12.75 -6.57
C ALA A 177 2.48 -12.83 -7.32
N SER A 178 1.35 -12.72 -6.61
CA SER A 178 0.00 -12.72 -7.21
C SER A 178 -0.39 -11.38 -7.85
N GLY A 179 0.35 -10.30 -7.57
CA GLY A 179 0.04 -8.94 -7.98
C GLY A 179 -1.00 -8.25 -7.10
N LEU A 180 -1.35 -8.82 -5.94
CA LEU A 180 -2.39 -8.28 -5.06
C LEU A 180 -2.16 -6.81 -4.72
N ARG A 181 -0.94 -6.46 -4.30
CA ARG A 181 -0.58 -5.10 -3.91
C ARG A 181 -0.67 -4.16 -5.13
N SER A 182 -0.14 -4.54 -6.29
CA SER A 182 -0.30 -3.77 -7.53
C SER A 182 -1.76 -3.55 -7.95
N VAL A 183 -2.62 -4.57 -7.81
CA VAL A 183 -4.06 -4.45 -8.11
C VAL A 183 -4.72 -3.50 -7.10
N ARG A 184 -4.39 -3.61 -5.81
CA ARG A 184 -4.87 -2.67 -4.79
C ARG A 184 -4.42 -1.24 -5.08
N PHE A 185 -3.16 -1.02 -5.44
CA PHE A 185 -2.68 0.29 -5.87
C PHE A 185 -3.56 0.84 -6.99
N ALA A 186 -3.81 0.07 -8.04
CA ALA A 186 -4.64 0.51 -9.16
C ALA A 186 -6.08 0.87 -8.75
N LEU A 187 -6.68 0.15 -7.81
CA LEU A 187 -8.09 0.35 -7.38
C LEU A 187 -8.27 1.39 -6.26
N GLU A 188 -7.23 1.66 -5.49
CA GLU A 188 -7.31 2.41 -4.24
C GLU A 188 -6.47 3.68 -4.23
N VAL A 189 -5.37 3.73 -4.98
CA VAL A 189 -4.48 4.90 -5.05
C VAL A 189 -4.85 5.77 -6.25
N PRO A 190 -5.23 7.05 -6.02
CA PRO A 190 -5.49 8.00 -7.09
C PRO A 190 -4.19 8.53 -7.74
N GLY A 191 -4.30 8.97 -9.00
CA GLY A 191 -3.19 9.67 -9.67
C GLY A 191 -2.08 8.77 -10.17
N LEU A 192 -2.36 7.49 -10.39
CA LEU A 192 -1.42 6.55 -11.00
C LEU A 192 -1.35 6.74 -12.52
N GLN A 193 -0.14 6.78 -13.07
CA GLN A 193 0.11 6.67 -14.50
C GLN A 193 0.26 5.21 -14.90
N SER A 194 1.05 4.45 -14.13
CA SER A 194 1.29 3.04 -14.36
C SER A 194 1.81 2.35 -13.10
N VAL A 195 1.54 1.05 -13.01
CA VAL A 195 2.10 0.15 -12.00
C VAL A 195 2.80 -0.99 -12.73
N THR A 196 4.12 -1.08 -12.60
CA THR A 196 4.89 -2.24 -13.05
C THR A 196 4.88 -3.28 -11.94
N ALA A 197 4.19 -4.39 -12.16
CA ALA A 197 4.11 -5.51 -11.23
C ALA A 197 5.07 -6.61 -11.68
N ASN A 198 6.22 -6.72 -11.02
CA ASN A 198 7.30 -7.62 -11.43
C ASN A 198 7.39 -8.86 -10.55
N ASP A 199 7.63 -10.01 -11.16
CA ASP A 199 8.08 -11.22 -10.45
C ASP A 199 9.12 -11.97 -11.29
N PHE A 200 9.97 -12.77 -10.64
CA PHE A 200 10.94 -13.61 -11.35
C PHE A 200 10.29 -14.85 -11.97
N SER A 201 9.21 -15.35 -11.35
CA SER A 201 8.48 -16.52 -11.83
C SER A 201 7.56 -16.16 -13.00
N SER A 202 7.71 -16.87 -14.12
CA SER A 202 6.82 -16.72 -15.29
C SER A 202 5.36 -17.06 -14.96
N LYS A 203 5.14 -18.00 -14.03
CA LYS A 203 3.80 -18.33 -13.52
C LYS A 203 3.19 -17.16 -12.73
N ALA A 204 3.99 -16.52 -11.87
CA ALA A 204 3.58 -15.34 -11.12
C ALA A 204 3.26 -14.18 -12.07
N ALA A 205 4.13 -13.89 -13.04
CA ALA A 205 3.89 -12.87 -14.07
C ALA A 205 2.59 -13.11 -14.87
N ALA A 206 2.32 -14.37 -15.27
CA ALA A 206 1.07 -14.73 -15.92
C ALA A 206 -0.14 -14.53 -15.00
N LEU A 207 0.00 -14.87 -13.71
CA LEU A 207 -1.06 -14.67 -12.71
C LEU A 207 -1.34 -13.19 -12.45
N ILE A 208 -0.31 -12.35 -12.37
CA ILE A 208 -0.42 -10.89 -12.26
C ILE A 208 -1.24 -10.34 -13.42
N ALA A 209 -0.92 -10.75 -14.66
CA ALA A 209 -1.65 -10.31 -15.84
C ALA A 209 -3.14 -10.71 -15.79
N ARG A 210 -3.43 -11.95 -15.39
CA ARG A 210 -4.81 -12.43 -15.21
C ARG A 210 -5.54 -11.68 -14.10
N ASN A 211 -4.90 -11.44 -12.97
CA ASN A 211 -5.49 -10.69 -11.85
C ASN A 211 -5.76 -9.23 -12.24
N ALA A 212 -4.87 -8.59 -12.99
CA ALA A 212 -5.11 -7.25 -13.52
C ALA A 212 -6.32 -7.23 -14.46
N GLN A 213 -6.48 -8.24 -15.32
CA GLN A 213 -7.65 -8.37 -16.22
C GLN A 213 -8.94 -8.61 -15.43
N TYR A 214 -8.91 -9.54 -14.47
CA TYR A 214 -10.06 -9.90 -13.64
C TYR A 214 -10.60 -8.70 -12.85
N ASN A 215 -9.70 -7.83 -12.36
CA ASN A 215 -10.07 -6.59 -11.65
C ASN A 215 -10.28 -5.40 -12.59
N ARG A 216 -10.16 -5.59 -13.91
CA ARG A 216 -10.33 -4.54 -14.95
C ARG A 216 -9.38 -3.34 -14.77
N VAL A 217 -8.13 -3.63 -14.40
CA VAL A 217 -7.06 -2.63 -14.19
C VAL A 217 -5.84 -2.84 -15.09
N SER A 218 -5.96 -3.63 -16.17
CA SER A 218 -4.86 -3.89 -17.12
C SER A 218 -4.35 -2.65 -17.85
N HIS A 219 -5.12 -1.55 -17.88
CA HIS A 219 -4.67 -0.25 -18.40
C HIS A 219 -3.69 0.47 -17.47
N LEU A 220 -3.63 0.07 -16.19
CA LEU A 220 -2.73 0.62 -15.17
C LEU A 220 -1.62 -0.37 -14.81
N VAL A 221 -1.97 -1.63 -14.56
CA VAL A 221 -1.07 -2.68 -14.06
C VAL A 221 -0.47 -3.47 -15.21
N GLN A 222 0.86 -3.40 -15.33
CA GLN A 222 1.65 -4.11 -16.33
C GLN A 222 2.47 -5.21 -15.66
N ALA A 223 2.22 -6.46 -16.03
CA ALA A 223 2.98 -7.59 -15.55
C ALA A 223 4.39 -7.61 -16.20
N SER A 224 5.41 -7.94 -15.40
CA SER A 224 6.80 -8.10 -15.83
C SER A 224 7.37 -9.40 -15.26
N CYS A 225 8.12 -10.15 -16.09
CA CYS A 225 8.78 -11.39 -15.69
C CYS A 225 10.30 -11.20 -15.72
N ARG A 226 10.89 -10.65 -14.65
CA ARG A 226 12.30 -10.26 -14.63
C ARG A 226 12.92 -10.36 -13.24
N ASP A 227 14.24 -10.44 -13.22
CA ASP A 227 15.00 -10.11 -12.01
C ASP A 227 14.76 -8.65 -11.61
N ALA A 228 14.36 -8.44 -10.35
CA ALA A 228 13.94 -7.15 -9.84
C ALA A 228 15.10 -6.13 -9.86
N SER A 229 16.31 -6.55 -9.49
CA SER A 229 17.49 -5.67 -9.50
C SER A 229 17.87 -5.26 -10.92
N MET A 230 17.83 -6.18 -11.88
CA MET A 230 18.10 -5.88 -13.29
C MET A 230 17.06 -4.90 -13.87
N LEU A 231 15.77 -5.12 -13.59
CA LEU A 231 14.70 -4.22 -14.02
C LEU A 231 14.91 -2.80 -13.47
N MET A 232 15.33 -2.68 -12.21
CA MET A 232 15.61 -1.40 -11.57
C MET A 232 16.87 -0.74 -12.16
N TYR A 233 17.97 -1.46 -12.32
CA TYR A 233 19.19 -0.92 -12.92
C TYR A 233 18.99 -0.41 -14.35
N GLU A 234 18.09 -1.00 -15.12
CA GLU A 234 17.76 -0.48 -16.44
C GLU A 234 17.11 0.91 -16.43
N LYS A 235 16.56 1.36 -15.29
CA LYS A 235 16.03 2.72 -15.13
C LYS A 235 17.10 3.71 -14.69
N ARG A 236 18.29 3.26 -14.29
CA ARG A 236 19.41 4.12 -13.89
C ARG A 236 19.74 5.11 -15.01
N GLY A 237 19.78 6.40 -14.66
CA GLY A 237 20.14 7.47 -15.59
C GLY A 237 19.12 7.76 -16.70
N LYS A 238 17.98 7.05 -16.74
CA LYS A 238 16.89 7.36 -17.66
C LYS A 238 16.04 8.49 -17.10
N LYS A 239 15.41 9.26 -17.98
CA LYS A 239 14.40 10.27 -17.58
C LYS A 239 13.16 9.62 -16.96
N GLU A 240 12.84 8.40 -17.37
CA GLU A 240 11.66 7.66 -16.95
C GLU A 240 11.93 6.72 -15.76
N ARG A 241 12.35 7.32 -14.64
CA ARG A 241 12.48 6.65 -13.34
C ARG A 241 11.13 6.47 -12.64
N TYR A 242 11.08 5.57 -11.67
CA TYR A 242 9.88 5.36 -10.86
C TYR A 242 9.72 6.46 -9.82
N ASP A 243 8.50 6.91 -9.59
CA ASP A 243 8.19 7.86 -8.52
C ASP A 243 8.06 7.12 -7.17
N VAL A 244 7.62 5.86 -7.22
CA VAL A 244 7.49 4.98 -6.06
C VAL A 244 8.05 3.60 -6.39
N ILE A 245 8.83 3.02 -5.48
CA ILE A 245 9.24 1.61 -5.54
C ILE A 245 8.87 0.92 -4.24
N ASP A 246 8.12 -0.18 -4.33
CA ASP A 246 7.80 -1.07 -3.23
C ASP A 246 8.62 -2.37 -3.35
N LEU A 247 9.37 -2.67 -2.28
CA LEU A 247 10.17 -3.88 -2.10
C LEU A 247 9.67 -4.63 -0.86
N ASP A 248 8.97 -5.74 -1.09
CA ASP A 248 8.47 -6.64 -0.04
C ASP A 248 8.99 -8.08 -0.22
N PRO A 249 10.32 -8.30 -0.12
CA PRO A 249 10.89 -9.62 -0.24
C PRO A 249 10.71 -10.44 1.04
N TYR A 250 10.78 -11.75 0.88
CA TYR A 250 10.99 -12.63 2.01
C TYR A 250 12.41 -12.52 2.55
N GLY A 251 12.50 -12.16 3.82
CA GLY A 251 13.75 -12.00 4.53
C GLY A 251 14.31 -10.61 4.32
N SER A 252 15.52 -10.54 3.75
CA SER A 252 16.28 -9.29 3.67
C SER A 252 16.05 -8.59 2.32
N PRO A 253 15.80 -7.28 2.32
CA PRO A 253 15.76 -6.48 1.09
C PRO A 253 17.14 -6.04 0.59
N ALA A 254 18.21 -6.33 1.34
CA ALA A 254 19.55 -5.76 1.09
C ALA A 254 20.05 -5.93 -0.35
N SER A 255 19.77 -7.07 -0.99
CA SER A 255 20.17 -7.36 -2.38
C SER A 255 19.51 -6.47 -3.44
N PHE A 256 18.42 -5.77 -3.08
CA PHE A 256 17.64 -4.94 -4.00
C PHE A 256 17.83 -3.45 -3.75
N LEU A 257 18.37 -3.06 -2.59
CA LEU A 257 18.42 -1.65 -2.15
C LEU A 257 19.27 -0.77 -3.07
N ASP A 258 20.44 -1.24 -3.49
CA ASP A 258 21.31 -0.45 -4.39
C ASP A 258 20.59 -0.13 -5.72
N ALA A 259 19.96 -1.14 -6.31
CA ALA A 259 19.21 -0.97 -7.55
C ALA A 259 17.99 -0.05 -7.37
N ALA A 260 17.26 -0.18 -6.25
CA ALA A 260 16.10 0.66 -5.95
C ALA A 260 16.45 2.14 -5.80
N VAL A 261 17.52 2.45 -5.06
CA VAL A 261 17.99 3.84 -4.89
C VAL A 261 18.41 4.46 -6.22
N GLN A 262 18.98 3.67 -7.13
CA GLN A 262 19.37 4.14 -8.46
C GLN A 262 18.20 4.28 -9.45
N ALA A 263 17.11 3.54 -9.21
CA ALA A 263 15.93 3.49 -10.08
C ALA A 263 14.83 4.47 -9.68
N VAL A 264 14.76 4.87 -8.41
CA VAL A 264 13.80 5.85 -7.91
C VAL A 264 14.18 7.26 -8.38
N GLY A 265 13.16 8.05 -8.71
CA GLY A 265 13.30 9.45 -9.07
C GLY A 265 13.77 10.29 -7.88
N GLU A 266 14.33 11.45 -8.17
CA GLU A 266 14.64 12.43 -7.13
C GLU A 266 13.34 12.89 -6.45
N GLY A 267 13.34 12.91 -5.12
CA GLY A 267 12.12 13.15 -4.33
C GLY A 267 11.10 12.01 -4.37
N GLY A 268 11.46 10.85 -4.94
CA GLY A 268 10.61 9.66 -4.98
C GLY A 268 10.53 8.93 -3.64
N LEU A 269 9.60 7.99 -3.56
CA LEU A 269 9.29 7.20 -2.37
C LEU A 269 9.80 5.76 -2.50
N LEU A 270 10.52 5.29 -1.48
CA LEU A 270 10.89 3.88 -1.33
C LEU A 270 10.09 3.26 -0.17
N CYS A 271 9.27 2.27 -0.48
CA CYS A 271 8.57 1.44 0.50
C CYS A 271 9.34 0.12 0.63
N VAL A 272 9.96 -0.13 1.78
CA VAL A 272 10.80 -1.33 1.98
C VAL A 272 10.31 -2.11 3.19
N THR A 273 10.03 -3.39 2.97
CA THR A 273 9.72 -4.36 4.04
C THR A 273 10.92 -5.28 4.25
N CYS A 274 11.24 -5.56 5.51
CA CYS A 274 12.23 -6.54 5.91
C CYS A 274 11.56 -7.54 6.85
N THR A 275 11.46 -8.81 6.46
CA THR A 275 10.90 -9.86 7.31
C THR A 275 11.98 -10.68 8.02
N ASP A 276 13.26 -10.32 7.85
CA ASP A 276 14.40 -10.94 8.54
C ASP A 276 14.55 -10.46 10.00
N MET A 277 13.45 -10.55 10.76
CA MET A 277 13.39 -10.07 12.14
C MET A 277 14.35 -10.82 13.06
N ALA A 278 14.67 -12.08 12.76
CA ALA A 278 15.60 -12.84 13.59
C ALA A 278 17.01 -12.21 13.58
N VAL A 279 17.48 -11.79 12.41
CA VAL A 279 18.78 -11.12 12.27
C VAL A 279 18.70 -9.68 12.77
N MET A 280 17.63 -8.95 12.43
CA MET A 280 17.46 -7.55 12.86
C MET A 280 17.28 -7.40 14.39
N ALA A 281 16.68 -8.39 15.07
CA ALA A 281 16.49 -8.36 16.51
C ALA A 281 17.71 -8.82 17.34
N GLY A 282 18.88 -8.99 16.72
CA GLY A 282 20.14 -9.27 17.43
C GLY A 282 20.41 -10.74 17.72
N ASN A 283 19.70 -11.70 17.09
CA ASN A 283 19.99 -13.12 17.33
C ASN A 283 21.26 -13.60 16.60
N SER A 284 21.68 -12.93 15.52
CA SER A 284 22.90 -13.26 14.76
C SER A 284 23.62 -11.99 14.31
N GLY A 285 24.58 -11.54 15.12
CA GLY A 285 25.37 -10.33 14.86
C GLY A 285 26.22 -10.43 13.59
N GLU A 286 26.83 -11.59 13.33
CA GLU A 286 27.65 -11.82 12.13
C GLU A 286 26.80 -11.76 10.85
N THR A 287 25.62 -12.38 10.87
CA THR A 287 24.69 -12.30 9.72
C THR A 287 24.16 -10.89 9.53
N CYS A 288 23.91 -10.16 10.63
CA CYS A 288 23.49 -8.76 10.57
C CYS A 288 24.58 -7.91 9.90
N TYR A 289 25.83 -8.09 10.31
CA TYR A 289 26.96 -7.38 9.73
C TYR A 289 27.15 -7.70 8.25
N GLY A 290 27.05 -8.97 7.87
CA GLY A 290 27.18 -9.39 6.47
C GLY A 290 26.07 -8.86 5.56
N LYS A 291 24.82 -8.77 6.04
CA LYS A 291 23.67 -8.31 5.24
C LYS A 291 23.48 -6.80 5.24
N TYR A 292 23.72 -6.15 6.38
CA TYR A 292 23.30 -4.77 6.64
C TYR A 292 24.46 -3.83 6.98
N GLY A 293 25.69 -4.35 7.11
CA GLY A 293 26.85 -3.55 7.52
C GLY A 293 26.75 -3.00 8.95
N SER A 294 25.88 -3.56 9.78
CA SER A 294 25.60 -3.13 11.15
C SER A 294 25.54 -4.32 12.10
N ILE A 295 25.55 -4.06 13.41
CA ILE A 295 25.38 -5.10 14.43
C ILE A 295 24.15 -4.73 15.24
N SER A 296 23.12 -5.57 15.15
CA SER A 296 21.92 -5.47 15.98
C SER A 296 22.17 -6.00 17.40
N ILE A 297 21.50 -5.39 18.38
CA ILE A 297 21.63 -5.77 19.79
C ILE A 297 20.34 -6.44 20.25
N LYS A 298 20.46 -7.63 20.83
CA LYS A 298 19.33 -8.33 21.45
C LYS A 298 18.95 -7.65 22.76
N ALA A 299 17.96 -6.78 22.70
CA ALA A 299 17.43 -6.02 23.83
C ALA A 299 15.90 -5.91 23.76
N LYS A 300 15.28 -5.39 24.83
CA LYS A 300 13.81 -5.17 24.87
C LYS A 300 13.31 -4.19 23.80
N TYR A 301 14.20 -3.33 23.31
CA TYR A 301 13.93 -2.30 22.29
C TYR A 301 14.49 -2.70 20.90
N CYS A 302 14.77 -3.98 20.67
CA CYS A 302 15.36 -4.48 19.42
C CYS A 302 14.49 -4.25 18.17
N HIS A 303 13.20 -3.93 18.31
CA HIS A 303 12.33 -3.61 17.17
C HIS A 303 12.50 -2.16 16.66
N GLU A 304 13.15 -1.29 17.44
CA GLU A 304 13.39 0.12 17.10
C GLU A 304 14.82 0.39 16.60
N MET A 305 15.80 -0.36 17.12
CA MET A 305 17.23 -0.27 16.75
C MET A 305 17.50 -0.69 15.31
#